data_AF-A0A7J8WRT7-F1
#
_entry.id   AF-A0A7J8WRT7-F1
#
_cell.length_a   1.000
_cell.length_b   1.000
_cell.length_c   1.000
_cell.angle_alpha   90.00
_cell.angle_beta   90.00
_cell.angle_gamma   90.00
#
_symmetry.space_group_name_H-M   'P 1'
#
loop_
_entity.id
_entity.type
_entity.pdbx_description
1 polymer ?
#
loop_
_entity_poly.entity_id
_entity_poly.type
_entity_poly.pdbx_seq_one_letter_code
_entity_poly.pdbx_strand_id
1 'polypeptide(L)'
;MASPVLRGMLKQAKGVGHKRLISIHGVQHDAVRVFIRFLYSSCYEQEEMKELVLPLLVLSHAFVVPQLKRICEQQLENSLLTLDNAVDVFQLSLLCDAPRLVLLTHRMILRNIKAVSATEGWIAMKRSHPALETEILESMIYEEQMEKERIRKLNERKIYLQLYEAMEALVHICRDGCRTIGPCDKDLKDDQKPCTYEACKGIELLVRHFAGCKLRVPGGCIHCKRMWQLLELHSRLCADSGSCRVPLCR
;
A
#
# COMPACT_ATOMS: atom_id res chain seq x y z
N MET A 1 -11.67 -35.88 22.47
CA MET A 1 -11.37 -36.16 21.05
C MET A 1 -11.05 -34.84 20.39
N ALA A 2 -9.90 -34.78 19.71
CA ALA A 2 -9.36 -33.57 19.11
C ALA A 2 -10.16 -33.05 17.89
N SER A 3 -11.03 -33.88 17.30
CA SER A 3 -11.93 -33.50 16.19
C SER A 3 -13.41 -33.77 16.55
N PRO A 4 -14.31 -32.77 16.45
CA PRO A 4 -15.74 -32.97 16.59
C PRO A 4 -16.34 -33.73 15.41
N VAL A 5 -15.80 -33.56 14.20
CA VAL A 5 -16.23 -34.27 12.99
C VAL A 5 -16.01 -35.77 13.14
N LEU A 6 -14.78 -36.19 13.49
CA LEU A 6 -14.49 -37.61 13.73
C LEU A 6 -15.32 -38.18 14.87
N ARG A 7 -15.55 -37.40 15.94
CA ARG A 7 -16.43 -37.81 17.03
C ARG A 7 -17.86 -38.07 16.52
N GLY A 8 -18.38 -37.23 15.64
CA GLY A 8 -19.69 -37.40 15.01
C GLY A 8 -19.76 -38.66 14.15
N MET A 9 -18.76 -38.85 13.28
CA MET A 9 -18.65 -40.04 12.42
C MET A 9 -18.59 -41.33 13.25
N LEU A 10 -17.81 -41.34 14.34
CA LEU A 10 -17.71 -42.47 15.25
C LEU A 10 -19.01 -42.73 16.03
N LYS A 11 -19.74 -41.68 16.44
CA LYS A 11 -21.05 -41.84 17.10
C LYS A 11 -22.09 -42.46 16.17
N GLN A 12 -22.15 -42.03 14.91
CA GLN A 12 -23.04 -42.61 13.91
C GLN A 12 -22.68 -44.09 13.62
N ALA A 13 -21.41 -44.46 13.74
CA ALA A 13 -20.95 -45.83 13.53
C ALA A 13 -21.27 -46.80 14.68
N LYS A 14 -21.54 -46.31 15.91
CA LYS A 14 -21.73 -47.16 17.10
C LYS A 14 -23.06 -47.94 17.15
N GLY A 15 -24.01 -47.70 16.26
CA GLY A 15 -25.35 -48.30 16.31
C GLY A 15 -25.50 -49.71 15.73
N VAL A 16 -24.48 -50.29 15.07
CA VAL A 16 -24.63 -51.57 14.35
C VAL A 16 -23.36 -52.42 14.56
N GLY A 17 -23.52 -53.69 14.98
CA GLY A 17 -22.46 -54.60 15.47
C GLY A 17 -21.38 -55.06 14.47
N HIS A 18 -21.03 -54.25 13.47
CA HIS A 18 -19.95 -54.54 12.53
C HIS A 18 -18.93 -53.40 12.48
N LYS A 19 -17.64 -53.76 12.40
CA LYS A 19 -16.51 -52.83 12.22
C LYS A 19 -16.76 -51.99 10.97
N ARG A 20 -17.19 -50.73 11.13
CA ARG A 20 -17.34 -49.79 10.02
C ARG A 20 -16.04 -49.05 9.75
N LEU A 21 -15.67 -49.03 8.48
CA LEU A 21 -14.52 -48.31 7.94
C LEU A 21 -14.89 -46.83 7.77
N ILE A 22 -14.00 -45.92 8.18
CA ILE A 22 -14.10 -44.50 7.86
C ILE A 22 -13.15 -44.24 6.69
N SER A 23 -13.71 -43.90 5.53
CA SER A 23 -12.93 -43.62 4.33
C SER A 23 -12.65 -42.12 4.20
N ILE A 24 -11.38 -41.74 4.17
CA ILE A 24 -10.91 -40.38 3.87
C ILE A 24 -10.44 -40.39 2.42
N HIS A 25 -11.06 -39.57 1.56
CA HIS A 25 -10.78 -39.52 0.13
C HIS A 25 -10.06 -38.23 -0.25
N GLY A 26 -9.34 -38.24 -1.37
CA GLY A 26 -8.74 -37.03 -1.95
C GLY A 26 -7.45 -36.55 -1.27
N VAL A 27 -6.88 -37.34 -0.36
CA VAL A 27 -5.65 -36.98 0.37
C VAL A 27 -4.66 -38.14 0.34
N GLN A 28 -3.36 -37.82 0.26
CA GLN A 28 -2.28 -38.80 0.29
C GLN A 28 -2.27 -39.59 1.61
N HIS A 29 -1.92 -40.88 1.52
CA HIS A 29 -1.89 -41.78 2.68
C HIS A 29 -0.99 -41.25 3.81
N ASP A 30 0.19 -40.72 3.47
CA ASP A 30 1.14 -40.23 4.47
C ASP A 30 0.62 -38.99 5.21
N ALA A 31 -0.10 -38.09 4.52
CA ALA A 31 -0.75 -36.96 5.18
C ALA A 31 -1.83 -37.41 6.17
N VAL A 32 -2.60 -38.45 5.83
CA VAL A 32 -3.58 -39.04 6.76
C VAL A 32 -2.87 -39.70 7.95
N ARG A 33 -1.77 -40.42 7.73
CA ARG A 33 -0.96 -41.03 8.81
C ARG A 33 -0.47 -39.97 9.80
N VAL A 34 0.12 -38.89 9.29
CA VAL A 34 0.64 -37.78 10.10
C VAL A 34 -0.50 -37.08 10.85
N PHE A 35 -1.63 -36.84 10.17
CA PHE A 35 -2.81 -36.25 10.78
C PHE A 35 -3.36 -37.10 11.93
N ILE A 36 -3.53 -38.41 11.74
CA ILE A 36 -3.97 -39.32 12.80
C ILE A 36 -2.95 -39.34 13.95
N ARG A 37 -1.64 -39.42 13.65
CA ARG A 37 -0.61 -39.35 14.70
C ARG A 37 -0.75 -38.07 15.54
N PHE A 38 -0.93 -36.92 14.89
CA PHE A 38 -1.15 -35.65 15.56
C PHE A 38 -2.41 -35.66 16.45
N LEU A 39 -3.51 -36.29 16.02
CA LEU A 39 -4.73 -36.37 16.85
C LEU A 39 -4.52 -37.13 18.17
N TYR A 40 -3.58 -38.07 18.20
CA TYR A 40 -3.29 -38.90 19.37
C TYR A 40 -2.18 -38.32 20.25
N SER A 41 -1.11 -37.79 19.65
CA SER A 41 0.08 -37.33 20.37
C SER A 41 0.23 -35.81 20.43
N SER A 42 -0.51 -35.05 19.61
CA SER A 42 -0.28 -33.62 19.36
C SER A 42 1.16 -33.30 18.89
N CYS A 43 1.86 -34.30 18.34
CA CYS A 43 3.21 -34.16 17.82
C CYS A 43 3.24 -34.37 16.30
N TYR A 44 4.18 -33.68 15.64
CA TYR A 44 4.48 -33.85 14.23
C TYR A 44 5.99 -33.73 14.01
N GLU A 45 6.49 -34.36 12.95
CA GLU A 45 7.88 -34.22 12.54
C GLU A 45 8.02 -33.05 11.57
N GLN A 46 9.16 -32.35 11.65
CA GLN A 46 9.35 -31.13 10.90
C GLN A 46 9.53 -31.39 9.41
N GLU A 47 10.14 -32.51 9.02
CA GLU A 47 10.29 -32.90 7.60
C GLU A 47 8.94 -33.21 6.96
N GLU A 48 8.13 -34.06 7.61
CA GLU A 48 6.77 -34.37 7.15
C GLU A 48 5.89 -33.11 7.06
N MET A 49 6.07 -32.14 7.98
CA MET A 49 5.37 -30.86 7.89
C MET A 49 5.78 -30.08 6.65
N LYS A 50 7.06 -30.04 6.26
CA LYS A 50 7.50 -29.30 5.06
C LYS A 50 6.88 -29.86 3.79
N GLU A 51 6.81 -31.18 3.68
CA GLU A 51 6.32 -31.85 2.47
C GLU A 51 4.79 -31.87 2.40
N LEU A 52 4.12 -32.03 3.54
CA LEU A 52 2.69 -32.31 3.61
C LEU A 52 1.86 -31.15 4.18
N VAL A 53 2.43 -29.94 4.30
CA VAL A 53 1.75 -28.79 4.91
C VAL A 53 0.39 -28.49 4.27
N LEU A 54 0.28 -28.57 2.94
CA LEU A 54 -0.96 -28.26 2.21
C LEU A 54 -2.05 -29.32 2.48
N PRO A 55 -1.78 -30.64 2.30
CA PRO A 55 -2.70 -31.69 2.75
C PRO A 55 -3.11 -31.58 4.22
N LEU A 56 -2.15 -31.28 5.11
CA LEU A 56 -2.41 -31.17 6.54
C LEU A 56 -3.29 -29.96 6.88
N LEU A 57 -3.11 -28.84 6.19
CA LEU A 57 -3.98 -27.67 6.32
C LEU A 57 -5.43 -28.04 5.95
N VAL A 58 -5.63 -28.71 4.80
CA VAL A 58 -6.96 -29.15 4.35
C VAL A 58 -7.59 -30.12 5.35
N LEU A 59 -6.86 -31.14 5.80
CA LEU A 59 -7.36 -32.09 6.81
C LEU A 59 -7.70 -31.41 8.13
N SER A 60 -6.85 -30.48 8.59
CA SER A 60 -7.08 -29.76 9.84
C SER A 60 -8.33 -28.87 9.77
N HIS A 61 -8.62 -28.27 8.61
CA HIS A 61 -9.84 -27.51 8.39
C HIS A 61 -11.06 -28.44 8.29
N ALA A 62 -11.02 -29.42 7.39
CA ALA A 62 -12.13 -30.34 7.11
C ALA A 62 -12.60 -31.13 8.34
N PHE A 63 -11.66 -31.55 9.20
CA PHE A 63 -11.97 -32.27 10.44
C PHE A 63 -12.05 -31.36 11.67
N VAL A 64 -11.96 -30.04 11.50
CA VAL A 64 -12.09 -29.04 12.56
C VAL A 64 -11.12 -29.31 13.71
N VAL A 65 -9.82 -29.23 13.40
CA VAL A 65 -8.68 -29.40 14.33
C VAL A 65 -7.89 -28.08 14.38
N PRO A 66 -8.33 -27.09 15.20
CA PRO A 66 -7.80 -25.72 15.13
C PRO A 66 -6.32 -25.60 15.47
N GLN A 67 -5.80 -26.45 16.35
CA GLN A 67 -4.39 -26.43 16.73
C GLN A 67 -3.48 -26.76 15.55
N LEU A 68 -3.77 -27.84 14.82
CA LEU A 68 -3.02 -28.22 13.63
C LEU A 68 -3.15 -27.15 12.54
N LYS A 69 -4.36 -26.61 12.34
CA LYS A 69 -4.60 -25.55 11.35
C LYS A 69 -3.70 -24.35 11.58
N ARG A 70 -3.63 -23.86 12.83
CA ARG A 70 -2.77 -22.73 13.21
C ARG A 70 -1.28 -23.02 12.97
N ILE A 71 -0.84 -24.25 13.25
CA ILE A 71 0.55 -24.67 13.00
C ILE A 71 0.85 -24.62 11.50
N CYS A 72 -0.02 -25.20 10.66
CA CYS A 72 0.14 -25.16 9.21
C CYS A 72 0.14 -23.72 8.67
N GLU A 73 -0.79 -22.88 9.16
CA GLU A 73 -0.83 -21.46 8.82
C GLU A 73 0.49 -20.75 9.16
N GLN A 74 1.01 -20.96 10.38
CA GLN A 74 2.28 -20.35 10.80
C GLN A 74 3.49 -20.84 10.00
N GLN A 75 3.55 -22.13 9.64
CA GLN A 75 4.66 -22.65 8.83
C GLN A 75 4.62 -22.10 7.39
N LEU A 76 3.43 -22.00 6.81
CA LEU A 76 3.25 -21.36 5.51
C LEU A 76 3.64 -19.88 5.54
N GLU A 77 3.21 -19.14 6.56
CA GLU A 77 3.55 -17.72 6.69
C GLU A 77 5.05 -17.46 6.85
N ASN A 78 5.76 -18.33 7.59
CA ASN A 78 7.13 -18.03 8.02
C ASN A 78 8.22 -18.62 7.12
N SER A 79 8.00 -19.79 6.50
CA SER A 79 9.11 -20.52 5.87
C SER A 79 8.75 -21.33 4.63
N LEU A 80 7.47 -21.71 4.44
CA LEU A 80 7.09 -22.65 3.37
C LEU A 80 6.40 -21.98 2.17
N LEU A 81 6.15 -20.68 2.22
CA LEU A 81 5.60 -19.95 1.08
C LEU A 81 6.71 -19.60 0.07
N THR A 82 6.56 -20.08 -1.17
CA THR A 82 7.48 -19.86 -2.29
C THR A 82 6.73 -19.33 -3.51
N LEU A 83 7.44 -18.82 -4.52
CA LEU A 83 6.80 -18.36 -5.75
C LEU A 83 6.09 -19.50 -6.50
N ASP A 84 6.64 -20.71 -6.43
CA ASP A 84 6.11 -21.88 -7.13
C ASP A 84 4.78 -22.35 -6.53
N ASN A 85 4.67 -22.37 -5.20
CA ASN A 85 3.46 -22.81 -4.49
C ASN A 85 2.50 -21.66 -4.15
N ALA A 86 2.82 -20.42 -4.52
CA ALA A 86 2.06 -19.22 -4.16
C ALA A 86 0.57 -19.32 -4.51
N VAL A 87 0.29 -19.83 -5.71
CA VAL A 87 -1.06 -19.95 -6.27
C VAL A 87 -1.84 -21.05 -5.56
N ASP A 88 -1.21 -22.20 -5.34
CA ASP A 88 -1.83 -23.33 -4.64
C ASP A 88 -2.17 -22.95 -3.20
N VAL A 89 -1.24 -22.28 -2.50
CA VAL A 89 -1.46 -21.78 -1.14
C VAL A 89 -2.58 -20.74 -1.13
N PHE A 90 -2.63 -19.84 -2.11
CA PHE A 90 -3.71 -18.86 -2.23
C PHE A 90 -5.08 -19.54 -2.37
N GLN A 91 -5.24 -20.46 -3.33
CA GLN A 91 -6.49 -21.19 -3.54
C GLN A 91 -6.90 -21.99 -2.31
N LEU A 92 -5.96 -22.71 -1.68
CA LEU A 92 -6.24 -23.48 -0.47
C LEU A 92 -6.56 -22.59 0.73
N SER A 93 -5.94 -21.41 0.83
CA SER A 93 -6.23 -20.47 1.92
C SER A 93 -7.64 -19.88 1.82
N LEU A 94 -8.17 -19.69 0.61
CA LEU A 94 -9.56 -19.33 0.37
C LEU A 94 -10.49 -20.47 0.81
N LEU A 95 -10.19 -21.71 0.41
CA LEU A 95 -11.00 -22.89 0.73
C LEU A 95 -10.98 -23.27 2.22
N CYS A 96 -9.89 -22.95 2.92
CA CYS A 96 -9.71 -23.30 4.33
C CYS A 96 -10.06 -22.15 5.29
N ASP A 97 -10.68 -21.06 4.83
CA ASP A 97 -10.99 -19.87 5.63
C ASP A 97 -9.75 -19.33 6.39
N ALA A 98 -8.65 -19.08 5.68
CA ALA A 98 -7.39 -18.59 6.24
C ALA A 98 -7.05 -17.18 5.71
N PRO A 99 -7.76 -16.12 6.16
CA PRO A 99 -7.72 -14.80 5.53
C PRO A 99 -6.34 -14.12 5.57
N ARG A 100 -5.53 -14.42 6.59
CA ARG A 100 -4.17 -13.88 6.67
C ARG A 100 -3.24 -14.47 5.61
N LEU A 101 -3.35 -15.77 5.35
CA LEU A 101 -2.64 -16.43 4.25
C LEU A 101 -3.12 -15.90 2.90
N VAL A 102 -4.43 -15.70 2.72
CA VAL A 102 -5.01 -15.10 1.50
C VAL A 102 -4.34 -13.75 1.21
N LEU A 103 -4.27 -12.86 2.21
CA LEU A 103 -3.66 -11.54 2.05
C LEU A 103 -2.17 -11.62 1.67
N LEU A 104 -1.42 -12.50 2.35
CA LEU A 104 0.03 -12.64 2.13
C LEU A 104 0.34 -13.21 0.74
N THR A 105 -0.36 -14.28 0.37
CA THR A 105 -0.19 -14.94 -0.93
C THR A 105 -0.65 -14.03 -2.07
N HIS A 106 -1.81 -13.37 -1.94
CA HIS A 106 -2.30 -12.40 -2.93
C HIS A 106 -1.29 -11.27 -3.17
N ARG A 107 -0.77 -10.65 -2.10
CA ARG A 107 0.27 -9.62 -2.22
C ARG A 107 1.56 -10.14 -2.86
N MET A 108 1.96 -11.37 -2.53
CA MET A 108 3.16 -11.98 -3.11
C MET A 108 3.00 -12.24 -4.62
N ILE A 109 1.82 -12.71 -5.01
CA ILE A 109 1.43 -12.92 -6.42
C ILE A 109 1.46 -11.58 -7.16
N LEU A 110 0.81 -10.54 -6.64
CA LEU A 110 0.78 -9.22 -7.29
C LEU A 110 2.18 -8.62 -7.50
N ARG A 111 3.05 -8.73 -6.49
CA ARG A 111 4.43 -8.21 -6.59
C ARG A 111 5.29 -8.97 -7.60
N ASN A 112 5.02 -10.26 -7.81
CA ASN A 112 5.85 -11.14 -8.63
C ASN A 112 5.08 -11.75 -9.81
N ILE A 113 4.03 -11.08 -10.27
CA ILE A 113 3.07 -11.66 -11.23
C ILE A 113 3.74 -12.19 -12.51
N LYS A 114 4.81 -11.54 -12.96
CA LYS A 114 5.58 -11.97 -14.13
C LYS A 114 6.24 -13.34 -13.91
N ALA A 115 6.84 -13.55 -12.74
CA ALA A 115 7.46 -14.83 -12.39
C ALA A 115 6.38 -15.89 -12.09
N VAL A 116 5.36 -15.52 -11.33
CA VAL A 116 4.25 -16.43 -10.97
C VAL A 116 3.48 -16.89 -12.20
N SER A 117 3.29 -16.03 -13.21
CA SER A 117 2.56 -16.40 -14.44
C SER A 117 3.21 -17.54 -15.25
N ALA A 118 4.50 -17.81 -15.00
CA ALA A 118 5.24 -18.90 -15.62
C ALA A 118 5.20 -20.21 -14.82
N THR A 119 4.66 -20.21 -13.60
CA THR A 119 4.61 -21.42 -12.76
C THR A 119 3.49 -22.36 -13.21
N GLU A 120 3.68 -23.65 -12.96
CA GLU A 120 2.67 -24.66 -13.26
C GLU A 120 1.37 -24.42 -12.50
N GLY A 121 1.46 -23.98 -11.24
CA GLY A 121 0.30 -23.64 -10.41
C GLY A 121 -0.57 -22.53 -11.02
N TRP A 122 0.04 -21.48 -11.59
CA TRP A 122 -0.71 -20.43 -12.30
C TRP A 122 -1.41 -20.96 -13.55
N ILE A 123 -0.70 -21.76 -14.36
CA ILE A 123 -1.25 -22.34 -15.59
C ILE A 123 -2.42 -23.28 -15.25
N ALA A 124 -2.29 -24.09 -14.20
CA ALA A 124 -3.34 -24.98 -13.72
C ALA A 124 -4.55 -24.22 -13.15
N MET A 125 -4.31 -23.16 -12.37
CA MET A 125 -5.35 -22.27 -11.85
C MET A 125 -6.12 -21.63 -13.01
N LYS A 126 -5.42 -21.08 -14.02
CA LYS A 126 -6.06 -20.47 -15.20
C LYS A 126 -6.99 -21.43 -15.94
N ARG A 127 -6.56 -22.69 -16.10
CA ARG A 127 -7.36 -23.73 -16.78
C ARG A 127 -8.60 -24.13 -15.97
N SER A 128 -8.47 -24.19 -14.65
CA SER A 128 -9.54 -24.64 -13.76
C SER A 128 -10.51 -23.54 -13.34
N HIS A 129 -10.01 -22.32 -13.11
CA HIS A 129 -10.73 -21.19 -12.53
C HIS A 129 -10.36 -19.87 -13.23
N PRO A 130 -10.81 -19.64 -14.49
CA PRO A 130 -10.46 -18.42 -15.24
C PRO A 130 -10.99 -17.13 -14.58
N ALA A 131 -12.10 -17.21 -13.83
CA ALA A 131 -12.62 -16.06 -13.09
C ALA A 131 -11.66 -15.56 -12.00
N LEU A 132 -10.85 -16.46 -11.43
CA LEU A 132 -9.86 -16.10 -10.41
C LEU A 132 -8.68 -15.35 -11.03
N GLU A 133 -8.28 -15.71 -12.25
CA GLU A 133 -7.26 -14.95 -13.01
C GLU A 133 -7.73 -13.51 -13.24
N THR A 134 -8.97 -13.33 -13.71
CA THR A 134 -9.52 -11.99 -13.97
C THR A 134 -9.57 -11.16 -12.69
N GLU A 135 -9.99 -11.73 -11.57
CA GLU A 135 -10.03 -11.04 -10.27
C GLU A 135 -8.63 -10.60 -9.82
N ILE A 136 -7.63 -11.48 -9.93
CA ILE A 136 -6.24 -11.15 -9.58
C ILE A 136 -5.73 -10.00 -10.47
N LEU A 137 -5.98 -10.05 -11.78
CA LEU A 137 -5.53 -9.02 -12.71
C LEU A 137 -6.25 -7.67 -12.47
N GLU A 138 -7.56 -7.70 -12.20
CA GLU A 138 -8.32 -6.49 -11.84
C GLU A 138 -7.81 -5.87 -10.54
N SER A 139 -7.51 -6.69 -9.53
CA SER A 139 -6.93 -6.22 -8.27
C SER A 139 -5.57 -5.54 -8.50
N MET A 140 -4.74 -6.04 -9.43
CA MET A 140 -3.47 -5.42 -9.81
C MET A 140 -3.66 -4.03 -10.42
N ILE A 141 -4.58 -3.90 -11.38
CA ILE A 141 -4.88 -2.64 -12.07
C ILE A 141 -5.40 -1.62 -11.06
N TYR A 142 -6.31 -2.05 -10.18
CA TYR A 142 -6.84 -1.21 -9.11
C TYR A 142 -5.74 -0.73 -8.16
N GLU A 143 -4.87 -1.62 -7.67
CA GLU A 143 -3.76 -1.24 -6.79
C GLU A 143 -2.80 -0.23 -7.45
N GLU A 144 -2.47 -0.43 -8.72
CA GLU A 144 -1.62 0.49 -9.48
C GLU A 144 -2.26 1.87 -9.64
N GLN A 145 -3.56 1.92 -9.94
CA GLN A 145 -4.32 3.17 -10.02
C GLN A 145 -4.34 3.88 -8.67
N MET A 146 -4.61 3.16 -7.58
CA MET A 146 -4.65 3.72 -6.23
C MET A 146 -3.29 4.26 -5.77
N GLU A 147 -2.18 3.60 -6.15
CA GLU A 147 -0.83 4.11 -5.90
C GLU A 147 -0.57 5.41 -6.67
N LYS A 148 -0.90 5.44 -7.97
CA LYS A 148 -0.79 6.65 -8.80
C LYS A 148 -1.59 7.81 -8.22
N GLU A 149 -2.80 7.56 -7.75
CA GLU A 149 -3.62 8.59 -7.10
C GLU A 149 -3.03 9.08 -5.78
N ARG A 150 -2.48 8.18 -4.96
CA ARG A 150 -1.82 8.56 -3.69
C ARG A 150 -0.62 9.45 -3.96
N ILE A 151 0.23 9.08 -4.93
CA ILE A 151 1.38 9.88 -5.34
C ILE A 151 0.92 11.24 -5.89
N ARG A 152 -0.12 11.26 -6.73
CA ARG A 152 -0.70 12.52 -7.26
C ARG A 152 -1.15 13.44 -6.12
N LYS A 153 -1.93 12.93 -5.17
CA LYS A 153 -2.42 13.71 -4.01
C LYS A 153 -1.28 14.22 -3.14
N LEU A 154 -0.22 13.43 -2.93
CA LEU A 154 0.97 13.87 -2.20
C LEU A 154 1.71 14.99 -2.94
N ASN A 155 1.87 14.86 -4.25
CA ASN A 155 2.50 15.89 -5.08
C ASN A 155 1.68 17.18 -5.11
N GLU A 156 0.35 17.08 -5.26
CA GLU A 156 -0.56 18.22 -5.18
C GLU A 156 -0.41 18.94 -3.84
N ARG A 157 -0.46 18.22 -2.70
CA ARG A 157 -0.26 18.80 -1.37
C ARG A 157 1.09 19.51 -1.23
N LYS A 158 2.16 18.91 -1.76
CA LYS A 158 3.49 19.52 -1.76
C LYS A 158 3.52 20.82 -2.57
N ILE A 159 2.89 20.84 -3.74
CA ILE A 159 2.76 22.05 -4.58
C ILE A 159 1.97 23.13 -3.85
N TYR A 160 0.85 22.79 -3.20
CA TYR A 160 0.07 23.75 -2.41
C TYR A 160 0.88 24.35 -1.26
N LEU A 161 1.65 23.55 -0.52
CA LEU A 161 2.49 24.04 0.56
C LEU A 161 3.58 24.98 0.04
N GLN A 162 4.25 24.62 -1.06
CA GLN A 162 5.26 25.49 -1.70
C GLN A 162 4.65 26.82 -2.18
N LEU A 163 3.42 26.79 -2.70
CA LEU A 163 2.71 27.99 -3.12
C LEU A 163 2.35 28.88 -1.92
N TYR A 164 1.89 28.26 -0.83
CA TYR A 164 1.59 28.96 0.42
C TYR A 164 2.83 29.64 1.00
N GLU A 165 3.95 28.91 1.13
CA GLU A 165 5.23 29.46 1.59
C GLU A 165 5.72 30.62 0.69
N ALA A 166 5.55 30.49 -0.64
CA ALA A 166 5.89 31.54 -1.58
C ALA A 166 5.00 32.80 -1.42
N MET A 167 3.71 32.61 -1.12
CA MET A 167 2.78 33.71 -0.85
C MET A 167 3.13 34.43 0.46
N GLU A 168 3.42 33.70 1.53
CA GLU A 168 3.86 34.30 2.80
C GLU A 168 5.18 35.06 2.62
N ALA A 169 6.16 34.47 1.91
CA ALA A 169 7.42 35.12 1.60
C ALA A 169 7.23 36.41 0.78
N LEU A 170 6.30 36.41 -0.18
CA LEU A 170 5.95 37.60 -0.97
C LEU A 170 5.38 38.71 -0.08
N VAL A 171 4.41 38.39 0.78
CA VAL A 171 3.82 39.35 1.72
C VAL A 171 4.88 39.89 2.68
N HIS A 172 5.71 39.02 3.25
CA HIS A 172 6.82 39.38 4.12
C HIS A 172 7.79 40.36 3.43
N ILE A 173 8.27 40.05 2.22
CA ILE A 173 9.16 40.92 1.45
C ILE A 173 8.52 42.30 1.20
N CYS A 174 7.25 42.33 0.81
CA CYS A 174 6.56 43.59 0.49
C CYS A 174 6.19 44.42 1.73
N ARG A 175 5.89 43.77 2.86
CA ARG A 175 5.46 44.44 4.10
C ARG A 175 6.65 44.89 4.95
N ASP A 176 7.56 43.97 5.23
CA ASP A 176 8.60 44.14 6.23
C ASP A 176 9.96 44.46 5.58
N GLY A 177 10.10 44.19 4.28
CA GLY A 177 11.40 44.12 3.63
C GLY A 177 12.16 42.86 4.06
N CYS A 178 13.01 42.35 3.19
CA CYS A 178 13.83 41.18 3.50
C CYS A 178 15.13 41.21 2.69
N ARG A 179 16.24 40.93 3.37
CA ARG A 179 17.60 40.89 2.82
C ARG A 179 18.00 42.22 2.19
N THR A 180 17.86 42.34 0.88
CA THR A 180 18.29 43.50 0.09
C THR A 180 17.13 44.34 -0.45
N ILE A 181 15.90 43.90 -0.18
CA ILE A 181 14.69 44.64 -0.53
C ILE A 181 14.22 45.30 0.76
N GLY A 182 14.35 46.62 0.84
CA GLY A 182 13.82 47.41 1.96
C GLY A 182 12.30 47.34 2.02
N PRO A 183 11.69 47.55 3.20
CA PRO A 183 10.24 47.68 3.30
C PRO A 183 9.77 48.81 2.38
N CYS A 184 8.63 48.63 1.70
CA CYS A 184 7.98 49.73 1.00
C CYS A 184 7.84 50.88 2.01
N ASP A 185 8.56 51.99 1.77
CA ASP A 185 8.63 53.24 2.55
C ASP A 185 9.87 53.47 3.45
N LYS A 186 10.85 52.55 3.59
CA LYS A 186 12.05 52.78 4.46
C LYS A 186 13.35 52.10 3.98
N ASP A 187 14.50 52.68 4.35
CA ASP A 187 15.84 52.10 4.12
C ASP A 187 16.10 50.85 4.99
N LEU A 188 16.93 49.94 4.46
CA LEU A 188 17.35 48.70 5.14
C LEU A 188 18.21 49.02 6.36
N LYS A 189 17.88 48.42 7.51
CA LYS A 189 18.74 48.45 8.71
C LYS A 189 19.73 47.29 8.65
N ASP A 190 21.01 47.60 8.91
CA ASP A 190 22.19 46.75 8.67
C ASP A 190 22.23 45.45 9.53
N ASP A 191 21.46 45.40 10.64
CA ASP A 191 21.41 44.25 11.57
C ASP A 191 20.15 43.38 11.40
N GLN A 192 19.97 42.74 10.24
CA GLN A 192 18.86 41.78 10.04
C GLN A 192 19.31 40.34 10.37
N LYS A 193 18.58 39.71 11.31
CA LYS A 193 18.63 38.26 11.55
C LYS A 193 18.39 37.50 10.23
N PRO A 194 18.96 36.29 10.05
CA PRO A 194 18.69 35.48 8.86
C PRO A 194 17.18 35.25 8.69
N CYS A 195 16.66 35.58 7.51
CA CYS A 195 15.25 35.37 7.20
C CYS A 195 14.91 33.88 7.30
N THR A 196 13.81 33.56 7.98
CA THR A 196 13.33 32.19 8.24
C THR A 196 12.53 31.58 7.10
N TYR A 197 12.16 32.39 6.09
CA TYR A 197 11.39 31.93 4.94
C TYR A 197 12.32 31.42 3.84
N GLU A 198 12.32 30.10 3.62
CA GLU A 198 13.14 29.46 2.58
C GLU A 198 12.83 30.01 1.17
N ALA A 199 11.55 30.31 0.89
CA ALA A 199 11.11 30.85 -0.40
C ALA A 199 11.59 32.29 -0.66
N CYS A 200 12.02 33.04 0.37
CA CYS A 200 12.41 34.45 0.20
C CYS A 200 13.54 34.64 -0.81
N LYS A 201 14.53 33.73 -0.88
CA LYS A 201 15.61 33.84 -1.87
C LYS A 201 15.10 33.86 -3.31
N GLY A 202 14.15 32.97 -3.62
CA GLY A 202 13.59 32.86 -4.96
C GLY A 202 12.73 34.06 -5.31
N ILE A 203 11.88 34.49 -4.37
CA ILE A 203 10.98 35.64 -4.58
C ILE A 203 11.78 36.96 -4.66
N GLU A 204 12.80 37.14 -3.84
CA GLU A 204 13.70 38.31 -3.87
C GLU A 204 14.36 38.49 -5.26
N LEU A 205 14.81 37.40 -5.88
CA LEU A 205 15.35 37.42 -7.25
C LEU A 205 14.29 37.80 -8.29
N LEU A 206 13.06 37.29 -8.15
CA LEU A 206 11.94 37.65 -9.03
C LEU A 206 11.58 39.13 -8.90
N VAL A 207 11.50 39.65 -7.67
CA VAL A 207 11.19 41.07 -7.41
C VAL A 207 12.27 41.99 -8.00
N ARG A 208 13.55 41.70 -7.77
CA ARG A 208 14.65 42.50 -8.35
C ARG A 208 14.63 42.47 -9.87
N HIS A 209 14.45 41.29 -10.46
CA HIS A 209 14.33 41.17 -11.91
C HIS A 209 13.14 41.99 -12.42
N PHE A 210 11.99 41.89 -11.76
CA PHE A 210 10.78 42.62 -12.14
C PHE A 210 10.93 44.14 -12.04
N ALA A 211 11.73 44.65 -11.10
CA ALA A 211 12.03 46.07 -11.00
C ALA A 211 12.95 46.56 -12.14
N GLY A 212 13.92 45.75 -12.57
CA GLY A 212 14.93 46.13 -13.57
C GLY A 212 14.65 45.69 -15.01
N CYS A 213 13.65 44.84 -15.27
CA CYS A 213 13.43 44.25 -16.58
C CYS A 213 12.71 45.21 -17.56
N LYS A 214 13.35 45.46 -18.70
CA LYS A 214 12.82 46.32 -19.79
C LYS A 214 11.68 45.67 -20.59
N LEU A 215 11.49 44.35 -20.46
CA LEU A 215 10.47 43.56 -21.18
C LEU A 215 9.35 43.08 -20.24
N ARG A 216 9.02 43.85 -19.21
CA ARG A 216 8.07 43.51 -18.12
C ARG A 216 6.62 43.27 -18.56
N VAL A 217 6.30 43.49 -19.82
CA VAL A 217 4.97 43.27 -20.39
C VAL A 217 4.55 41.79 -20.28
N PRO A 218 3.25 41.51 -20.05
CA PRO A 218 2.73 40.15 -20.08
C PRO A 218 3.10 39.45 -21.39
N GLY A 219 3.91 38.39 -21.31
CA GLY A 219 4.39 37.63 -22.48
C GLY A 219 5.80 37.97 -22.98
N GLY A 220 6.44 39.05 -22.50
CA GLY A 220 7.79 39.45 -22.94
C GLY A 220 8.95 38.78 -22.21
N CYS A 221 8.78 38.40 -20.93
CA CYS A 221 9.81 37.74 -20.12
C CYS A 221 9.22 36.68 -19.20
N ILE A 222 9.83 35.48 -19.15
CA ILE A 222 9.34 34.34 -18.35
C ILE A 222 9.37 34.61 -16.84
N HIS A 223 10.39 35.32 -16.33
CA HIS A 223 10.50 35.66 -14.91
C HIS A 223 9.48 36.73 -14.51
N CYS A 224 9.27 37.74 -15.36
CA CYS A 224 8.22 38.73 -15.14
C CYS A 224 6.83 38.10 -15.21
N LYS A 225 6.59 37.16 -16.13
CA LYS A 225 5.33 36.41 -16.21
C LYS A 225 5.03 35.65 -14.90
N ARG A 226 6.03 34.98 -14.33
CA ARG A 226 5.89 34.30 -13.02
C ARG A 226 5.59 35.28 -11.89
N MET A 227 6.26 36.43 -11.87
CA MET A 227 6.00 37.48 -10.87
C MET A 227 4.57 38.03 -10.99
N TRP A 228 4.10 38.31 -12.22
CA TRP A 228 2.72 38.71 -12.48
C TRP A 228 1.71 37.68 -11.97
N GLN A 229 1.93 36.39 -12.24
CA GLN A 229 1.05 35.32 -11.76
C GLN A 229 0.99 35.24 -10.23
N LEU A 230 2.10 35.48 -9.53
CA LEU A 230 2.12 35.51 -8.07
C LEU A 230 1.36 36.71 -7.49
N LEU A 231 1.54 37.89 -8.07
CA LEU A 231 0.81 39.11 -7.66
C LEU A 231 -0.69 38.97 -7.93
N GLU A 232 -1.05 38.44 -9.10
CA GLU A 232 -2.44 38.18 -9.47
C GLU A 232 -3.08 37.15 -8.53
N LEU A 233 -2.40 36.03 -8.26
CA LEU A 233 -2.88 35.02 -7.33
C LEU A 233 -3.09 35.62 -5.92
N HIS A 234 -2.13 36.40 -5.43
CA HIS A 234 -2.25 37.06 -4.13
C HIS A 234 -3.46 37.99 -4.09
N SER A 235 -3.66 38.84 -5.11
CA SER A 235 -4.80 39.77 -5.16
C SER A 235 -6.16 39.07 -5.06
N ARG A 236 -6.27 37.84 -5.60
CA ARG A 236 -7.50 37.04 -5.55
C ARG A 236 -7.72 36.34 -4.21
N LEU A 237 -6.66 36.13 -3.43
CA LEU A 237 -6.70 35.40 -2.15
C LEU A 237 -6.63 36.33 -0.93
N CYS A 238 -6.20 37.59 -1.11
CA CYS A 238 -6.05 38.54 -0.02
C CYS A 238 -7.42 39.03 0.47
N ALA A 239 -7.69 38.85 1.76
CA ALA A 239 -8.92 39.34 2.41
C ALA A 239 -8.85 40.85 2.76
N ASP A 240 -7.66 41.38 3.03
CA ASP A 240 -7.45 42.73 3.57
C ASP A 240 -6.78 43.65 2.55
N SER A 241 -7.37 43.78 1.36
CA SER A 241 -6.78 44.54 0.24
C SER A 241 -6.45 46.00 0.58
N GLY A 242 -7.23 46.63 1.48
CA GLY A 242 -7.01 48.01 1.92
C GLY A 242 -5.79 48.24 2.82
N SER A 243 -5.22 47.19 3.43
CA SER A 243 -4.01 47.28 4.26
C SER A 243 -2.81 46.51 3.69
N CYS A 244 -3.03 45.78 2.60
CA CYS A 244 -2.01 44.97 1.97
C CYS A 244 -0.96 45.82 1.26
N ARG A 245 0.33 45.54 1.54
CA ARG A 245 1.48 46.21 0.91
C ARG A 245 1.98 45.52 -0.35
N VAL A 246 1.35 44.42 -0.79
CA VAL A 246 1.75 43.70 -2.01
C VAL A 246 1.34 44.52 -3.24
N PRO A 247 2.26 44.76 -4.20
CA PRO A 247 1.95 45.51 -5.41
C PRO A 247 0.75 44.90 -6.16
N LEU A 248 -0.14 45.75 -6.68
CA LEU A 248 -1.33 45.35 -7.46
C LEU A 248 -2.41 44.62 -6.67
N CYS A 249 -2.25 44.45 -5.35
CA CYS A 249 -3.32 44.05 -4.46
C CYS A 249 -4.11 45.31 -4.07
N ARG A 250 -5.29 45.51 -4.65
CA ARG A 250 -6.21 46.61 -4.35
C ARG A 250 -7.63 46.08 -4.33
#